data_AF-A0A433X0D4-F1
#
_entry.id   AF-A0A433X0D4-F1
#
_cell.length_a   1.000
_cell.length_b   1.000
_cell.length_c   1.000
_cell.angle_alpha   90.00
_cell.angle_beta   90.00
_cell.angle_gamma   90.00
#
_symmetry.space_group_name_H-M   'P 1'
#
loop_
_entity.id
_entity.type
_entity.pdbx_description
1 polymer ?
#
loop_
_entity_poly.entity_id
_entity_poly.type
_entity_poly.pdbx_seq_one_letter_code
_entity_poly.pdbx_strand_id
1 'polypeptide(L)' 'MRVQITSDDVSLYHLAVRYLGNAMHWWRIAEKNGLSDPDLSAFDVPVMLVIPDRDSGDDGSGVPSR' A
#
# COMPACT_ATOMS: atom_id res chain seq x y z
N MET A 1 -11.11 -1.59 0.55
CA MET A 1 -11.45 -2.30 -0.72
C MET A 1 -10.39 -3.38 -0.98
N ARG A 2 -10.64 -4.39 -1.83
CA ARG A 2 -9.59 -5.33 -2.28
C ARG A 2 -9.30 -5.11 -3.76
N VAL A 3 -8.03 -5.12 -4.13
CA VAL A 3 -7.57 -4.98 -5.51
C VAL A 3 -6.61 -6.10 -5.84
N GLN A 4 -6.71 -6.62 -7.06
CA GLN A 4 -5.74 -7.57 -7.59
C GLN A 4 -4.60 -6.78 -8.21
N ILE A 5 -3.38 -7.05 -7.76
CA ILE A 5 -2.16 -6.40 -8.23
C ILE A 5 -1.18 -7.45 -8.74
N THR A 6 -0.35 -7.06 -9.69
CA THR A 6 0.73 -7.89 -10.22
C THR A 6 2.07 -7.19 -9.99
N SER A 7 3.17 -7.86 -10.33
CA SER A 7 4.50 -7.22 -10.37
C SER A 7 4.55 -6.03 -11.34
N ASP A 8 3.58 -5.90 -12.26
CA ASP A 8 3.43 -4.74 -13.15
C ASP A 8 2.96 -3.47 -12.42
N ASP A 9 2.32 -3.60 -11.25
CA ASP A 9 1.97 -2.46 -10.39
C ASP A 9 3.21 -1.83 -9.69
N VAL A 10 4.39 -2.42 -9.92
CA VAL A 10 5.74 -2.01 -9.51
C VAL A 10 5.95 -2.01 -7.99
N SER A 11 5.18 -1.25 -7.22
CA SER A 11 5.38 -1.11 -5.77
C SER A 11 4.17 -0.54 -5.04
N LEU A 12 4.12 -0.77 -3.73
CA LEU A 12 3.10 -0.19 -2.83
C LEU A 12 3.06 1.35 -2.88
N TYR A 13 4.16 2.01 -3.27
CA TYR A 13 4.19 3.46 -3.49
C TYR A 13 3.24 3.90 -4.59
N HIS A 14 3.22 3.20 -5.73
CA HIS A 14 2.31 3.52 -6.83
C HIS A 14 0.85 3.28 -6.44
N LEU A 15 0.58 2.19 -5.72
CA LEU A 15 -0.76 1.93 -5.19
C LEU A 15 -1.18 3.01 -4.19
N ALA A 16 -0.29 3.45 -3.32
CA ALA A 16 -0.58 4.51 -2.36
C ALA A 16 -0.87 5.85 -3.04
N VAL A 17 -0.16 6.21 -4.11
CA VAL A 17 -0.52 7.39 -4.92
C VAL A 17 -1.89 7.23 -5.56
N ARG A 18 -2.17 6.08 -6.19
CA ARG A 18 -3.43 5.85 -6.92
C ARG A 18 -4.65 5.81 -6.01
N TYR A 19 -4.55 5.17 -4.85
CA TYR A 19 -5.70 4.92 -3.99
C TYR A 19 -5.74 5.82 -2.74
N LEU A 20 -4.59 6.21 -2.19
CA LEU A 20 -4.49 7.05 -0.99
C LEU A 20 -4.14 8.50 -1.33
N GLY A 21 -3.74 8.80 -2.57
CA GLY A 21 -3.32 10.13 -3.02
C GLY A 21 -1.89 10.50 -2.60
N ASN A 22 -1.20 9.68 -1.82
CA ASN A 22 0.16 9.96 -1.34
C ASN A 22 1.01 8.68 -1.29
N ALA A 23 2.15 8.70 -1.99
CA ALA A 23 3.12 7.61 -2.00
C ALA A 23 3.62 7.24 -0.59
N MET A 24 3.73 8.22 0.31
CA MET A 24 4.22 8.01 1.68
C MET A 24 3.29 7.12 2.52
N HIS A 25 2.03 6.94 2.11
CA HIS A 25 1.07 6.10 2.83
C HIS A 25 1.13 4.61 2.44
N TRP A 26 2.15 4.18 1.70
CA TRP A 26 2.35 2.78 1.32
C TRP A 26 2.37 1.83 2.53
N TRP A 27 2.90 2.28 3.67
CA TRP A 27 3.01 1.49 4.90
C TRP A 27 1.63 1.09 5.44
N ARG A 28 0.58 1.89 5.19
CA ARG A 28 -0.80 1.55 5.58
C ARG A 28 -1.32 0.34 4.80
N ILE A 29 -0.97 0.26 3.52
CA ILE A 29 -1.28 -0.89 2.68
C ILE A 29 -0.48 -2.09 3.17
N ALA A 30 0.81 -1.90 3.45
CA ALA A 30 1.68 -2.96 3.92
C ALA A 30 1.18 -3.57 5.24
N GLU A 31 0.90 -2.73 6.24
CA GLU A 31 0.39 -3.13 7.56
C GLU A 31 -0.93 -3.90 7.44
N LYS A 32 -1.87 -3.43 6.61
CA LYS A 32 -3.15 -4.12 6.39
C LYS A 32 -3.02 -5.49 5.73
N ASN A 33 -1.93 -5.72 5.00
CA ASN A 33 -1.69 -6.97 4.28
C ASN A 33 -0.59 -7.82 4.93
N GLY A 34 -0.04 -7.40 6.08
CA GLY A 34 1.07 -8.09 6.73
C GLY A 34 2.37 -8.07 5.93
N LEU A 35 2.55 -7.08 5.06
CA LEU A 35 3.78 -6.88 4.30
C LEU A 35 4.74 -6.00 5.10
N SER A 36 6.04 -6.27 4.96
CA SER A 36 7.11 -5.42 5.54
C SER A 36 7.83 -4.60 4.47
N ASP A 37 7.73 -5.02 3.20
CA ASP A 37 8.43 -4.40 2.08
C ASP A 37 7.44 -3.73 1.12
N PRO A 38 7.77 -2.53 0.62
CA PRO A 38 6.97 -1.85 -0.39
C PRO A 38 7.14 -2.43 -1.79
N ASP A 39 8.14 -3.28 -2.00
CA ASP A 39 8.43 -3.85 -3.29
C ASP A 39 7.47 -5.00 -3.63
N LEU A 40 6.86 -4.93 -4.81
CA LEU A 40 5.96 -5.96 -5.30
C LEU A 40 6.62 -6.84 -6.36
N SER A 41 7.87 -6.52 -6.76
CA SER A 41 8.59 -7.26 -7.80
C SER A 41 8.79 -8.74 -7.46
N ALA A 42 8.78 -9.09 -6.18
CA ALA A 42 8.89 -10.46 -5.69
C ALA A 42 7.62 -11.32 -5.94
N PHE A 43 6.48 -10.71 -6.26
CA PHE A 43 5.25 -11.44 -6.55
C PHE A 43 5.20 -11.85 -8.02
N ASP A 44 5.55 -13.11 -8.30
CA ASP A 44 5.48 -13.70 -9.65
C ASP A 44 4.03 -13.96 -10.11
N VAL A 45 3.10 -14.03 -9.15
CA VAL A 45 1.66 -14.24 -9.38
C VAL A 45 0.85 -13.04 -8.90
N PRO A 46 -0.32 -12.77 -9.51
CA PRO A 46 -1.22 -11.73 -9.02
C PRO A 46 -1.63 -11.98 -7.57
N VAL A 47 -1.47 -10.97 -6.72
CA VAL A 47 -1.89 -11.04 -5.31
C VAL A 47 -3.07 -10.10 -5.05
N MET A 48 -3.93 -10.47 -4.11
CA MET A 48 -5.02 -9.59 -3.67
C MET A 48 -4.56 -8.79 -2.46
N LEU A 49 -4.48 -7.47 -2.61
CA LEU A 49 -4.20 -6.57 -1.49
C LEU A 49 -5.47 -5.85 -1.03
N VAL A 50 -5.58 -5.73 0.30
CA VAL A 50 -6.56 -4.89 0.98
C VAL A 50 -6.03 -3.45 0.98
N ILE A 51 -6.73 -2.57 0.29
CA ILE A 51 -6.46 -1.13 0.30
C ILE A 51 -7.28 -0.49 1.43
N PRO A 52 -6.61 0.17 2.41
CA PRO A 52 -7.28 0.91 3.47
C PRO A 52 -8.01 2.12 2.91
N ASP A 53 -9.00 2.62 3.66
CA ASP A 53 -9.72 3.83 3.27
C ASP A 53 -8.85 5.07 3.47
N ARG A 54 -8.96 6.04 2.56
CA ARG A 54 -8.16 7.28 2.59
C ARG A 54 -8.44 8.11 3.84
N ASP A 55 -9.67 8.07 4.36
CA ASP A 55 -10.14 8.87 5.50
C ASP A 55 -9.86 8.24 6.87
N SER A 56 -9.10 7.13 6.91
CA SER A 56 -8.71 6.49 8.17
C SER A 56 -7.66 7.32 8.93
N GLY A 57 -7.96 8.55 9.33
CA GLY A 57 -7.20 9.37 10.30
C GLY A 57 -5.68 9.37 10.15
N ASP A 58 -5.14 9.88 9.03
CA ASP A 58 -3.74 10.32 9.00
C ASP A 58 -3.69 11.79 9.42
N ASP A 59 -3.27 12.04 10.66
CA ASP A 59 -3.09 13.38 11.24
C ASP A 59 -1.79 14.05 10.71
N GLY A 60 -1.50 13.88 9.42
CA GLY A 60 -0.43 14.60 8.72
C GLY A 60 1.01 14.22 9.06
N SER A 61 1.25 13.12 9.78
CA SER A 61 2.60 12.76 10.24
C SER A 61 3.37 11.86 9.27
N GLY A 62 2.70 11.26 8.27
CA GLY A 62 3.36 10.52 7.18
C GLY A 62 4.06 9.21 7.58
N VAL A 63 4.32 8.96 8.87
CA VAL A 63 4.86 7.70 9.41
C VAL A 63 4.31 7.42 10.81
N PRO A 64 4.02 6.16 11.17
CA PRO A 64 3.65 5.81 12.54
C PRO A 64 4.85 6.05 13.46
N SER A 65 4.66 6.86 14.50
CA SER A 65 5.63 7.01 15.59
C SER A 65 5.68 5.69 16.36
N ARG A 66 6.73 4.91 16.15
CA ARG A 66 6.99 3.66 16.88
C ARG A 66 7.61 3.94 18.24
#